data_AF-A0AAU9TN28-F1
#
_entry.id   AF-A0AAU9TN28-F1
#
_cell.length_a   1.000
_cell.length_b   1.000
_cell.length_c   1.000
_cell.angle_alpha   90.00
_cell.angle_beta   90.00
_cell.angle_gamma   90.00
#
_symmetry.space_group_name_H-M   'P 1'
#
loop_
_entity.id
_entity.type
_entity.pdbx_description
1 polymer ?
#
loop_
_entity_poly.entity_id
_entity_poly.type
_entity_poly.pdbx_seq_one_letter_code
_entity_poly.pdbx_strand_id
1 'polypeptide(L)'
;MNSPSHIFGDHLACENYYCTENRKEEENLKPKLKVLFKKKLEYTTQLAFHSKSLLFNVTNNKAEQFNGIVAKLVGGKRVNFSLKNSYTVRCHAAVDSFNSVRPQYAIYKSKFHRSPGISLKRLEMARLKRKQSRKKIRRPKRRLILDDKVDYGEECQKPDMLKDEYEVAKNNFLQNLQEQVNNREEMERDTILQAESALWLELRRCLLTASLFGKVCKRRKNISSAPLVKNHLYSYSLDHISSIRHGKTNEAIAISQLENQEHIKIRKCGLFIDKDFFFFWGLHLMAYFKKKKRRRPPISKNILGGT
;
A
#
# COMPACT_ATOMS: atom_id res chain seq x y z
N MET A 1 -17.53 4.44 -12.21
CA MET A 1 -16.95 3.42 -13.11
C MET A 1 -17.61 2.07 -12.81
N ASN A 2 -18.47 1.57 -13.69
CA ASN A 2 -19.19 0.29 -13.47
C ASN A 2 -18.49 -0.93 -14.10
N SER A 3 -17.38 -0.71 -14.83
CA SER A 3 -16.68 -1.78 -15.56
C SER A 3 -16.25 -2.97 -14.68
N PRO A 4 -15.71 -2.79 -13.46
CA PRO A 4 -15.38 -3.93 -12.60
C PRO A 4 -16.63 -4.72 -12.19
N SER A 5 -17.71 -4.07 -11.77
CA SER A 5 -18.95 -4.76 -11.37
C SER A 5 -19.52 -5.58 -12.53
N HIS A 6 -19.53 -5.02 -13.74
CA HIS A 6 -19.96 -5.72 -14.95
C HIS A 6 -19.14 -6.99 -15.24
N ILE A 7 -17.82 -6.96 -15.06
CA ILE A 7 -16.94 -8.13 -15.30
C ILE A 7 -17.21 -9.27 -14.30
N PHE A 8 -17.65 -8.93 -13.09
CA PHE A 8 -17.92 -9.92 -12.03
C PHE A 8 -19.39 -10.33 -11.95
N GLY A 9 -20.21 -10.03 -12.97
CA GLY A 9 -21.62 -10.45 -13.07
C GLY A 9 -22.62 -9.58 -12.30
N ASP A 10 -22.22 -8.37 -11.86
CA ASP A 10 -23.11 -7.42 -11.19
C ASP A 10 -23.58 -6.35 -12.19
N HIS A 11 -24.79 -6.55 -12.71
CA HIS A 11 -25.36 -5.75 -13.80
C HIS A 11 -26.36 -4.68 -13.33
N LEU A 12 -26.55 -4.47 -12.02
CA LEU A 12 -27.56 -3.55 -11.46
C LEU A 12 -27.42 -2.09 -11.93
N ALA A 13 -26.18 -1.64 -12.16
CA ALA A 13 -25.88 -0.28 -12.62
C ALA A 13 -25.45 -0.23 -14.10
N CYS A 14 -25.70 -1.29 -14.88
CA CYS A 14 -25.35 -1.33 -16.31
C CYS A 14 -26.42 -0.62 -17.15
N GLU A 15 -25.99 0.30 -18.01
CA GLU A 15 -26.86 0.83 -19.05
C GLU A 15 -27.10 -0.20 -20.16
N ASN A 16 -28.26 -0.11 -20.82
CA ASN A 16 -28.70 -1.06 -21.85
C ASN A 16 -27.73 -1.17 -23.04
N TYR A 17 -26.97 -0.12 -23.34
CA TYR A 17 -25.98 -0.15 -24.42
C TYR A 17 -24.76 -1.03 -24.08
N TYR A 18 -24.36 -1.13 -22.81
CA TYR A 18 -23.17 -1.88 -22.39
C TYR A 18 -23.45 -3.34 -22.05
N CYS A 19 -24.71 -3.72 -21.83
CA CYS A 19 -25.08 -5.05 -21.35
C CYS A 19 -26.23 -5.64 -22.16
N THR A 20 -25.98 -6.77 -22.82
CA THR A 20 -27.03 -7.57 -23.45
C THR A 20 -27.86 -8.29 -22.40
N GLU A 21 -29.12 -8.60 -22.72
CA GLU A 21 -30.04 -9.27 -21.78
C GLU A 21 -29.52 -10.64 -21.34
N ASN A 22 -28.91 -11.40 -22.26
CA ASN A 22 -28.28 -12.70 -21.95
C ASN A 22 -27.15 -12.61 -20.92
N ARG A 23 -26.47 -11.46 -20.79
CA ARG A 23 -25.42 -11.29 -19.76
C ARG A 23 -26.00 -10.98 -18.38
N LYS A 24 -27.22 -10.46 -18.30
CA LYS A 24 -27.87 -10.18 -17.01
C LYS A 24 -28.22 -11.46 -16.24
N GLU A 25 -28.23 -12.61 -16.93
CA GLU A 25 -28.46 -13.95 -16.36
C GLU A 25 -27.18 -14.59 -15.79
N GLU A 26 -26.01 -13.98 -15.97
CA GLU A 26 -24.75 -14.51 -15.44
C GLU A 26 -24.74 -14.53 -13.90
N GLU A 27 -24.11 -15.56 -13.33
CA GLU A 27 -23.98 -15.66 -11.87
C GLU A 27 -23.14 -14.50 -11.31
N ASN A 28 -23.68 -13.83 -10.28
CA ASN A 28 -22.94 -12.78 -9.59
C ASN A 28 -21.79 -13.38 -8.76
N LEU A 29 -20.56 -13.14 -9.21
CA LEU A 29 -19.33 -13.63 -8.56
C LEU A 29 -18.80 -12.67 -7.49
N LYS A 30 -19.33 -11.43 -7.41
CA LYS A 30 -18.95 -10.42 -6.42
C LYS A 30 -19.06 -10.92 -4.97
N PRO A 31 -20.15 -11.57 -4.52
CA PRO A 31 -20.24 -12.11 -3.16
C PRO A 31 -19.31 -13.30 -2.92
N LYS A 32 -19.03 -14.12 -3.95
CA LYS A 32 -18.12 -15.28 -3.85
C LYS A 32 -16.64 -14.85 -3.74
N LEU A 33 -16.26 -13.74 -4.40
CA LEU A 33 -14.87 -13.28 -4.53
C LEU A 33 -14.64 -11.86 -3.96
N LYS A 34 -15.17 -11.57 -2.77
CA LYS A 34 -15.13 -10.22 -2.15
C LYS A 34 -13.74 -9.56 -2.17
N VAL A 35 -12.68 -10.30 -1.79
CA VAL A 35 -11.31 -9.78 -1.69
C VAL A 35 -10.72 -9.43 -3.07
N LEU A 36 -10.89 -10.33 -4.05
CA LEU A 36 -10.37 -10.10 -5.41
C LEU A 36 -11.09 -8.95 -6.10
N PHE A 37 -12.41 -8.87 -5.91
CA PHE A 37 -13.22 -7.77 -6.43
C PHE A 37 -12.74 -6.43 -5.88
N LYS A 38 -12.55 -6.34 -4.56
CA LYS A 38 -12.06 -5.12 -3.89
C LYS A 38 -10.70 -4.69 -4.41
N LYS A 39 -9.73 -5.60 -4.53
CA LYS A 39 -8.42 -5.27 -5.14
C LYS A 39 -8.53 -4.80 -6.58
N LYS A 40 -9.36 -5.45 -7.40
CA LYS A 40 -9.58 -5.02 -8.80
C LYS A 40 -10.25 -3.64 -8.85
N LEU A 41 -11.18 -3.36 -7.96
CA LEU A 41 -11.82 -2.05 -7.85
C LEU A 41 -10.81 -0.98 -7.42
N GLU A 42 -9.92 -1.27 -6.47
CA GLU A 42 -8.82 -0.37 -6.07
C GLU A 42 -7.88 -0.05 -7.25
N TYR A 43 -7.45 -1.05 -8.03
CA TYR A 43 -6.59 -0.79 -9.18
C TYR A 43 -7.27 0.01 -10.28
N THR A 44 -8.53 -0.30 -10.56
CA THR A 44 -9.29 0.40 -11.61
C THR A 44 -9.64 1.82 -11.21
N THR A 45 -9.91 2.08 -9.93
CA THR A 45 -10.11 3.43 -9.39
C THR A 45 -8.81 4.23 -9.40
N GLN A 46 -7.67 3.64 -9.02
CA GLN A 46 -6.35 4.29 -9.17
C GLN A 46 -6.05 4.63 -10.63
N LEU A 47 -6.31 3.71 -11.56
CA LEU A 47 -6.13 3.94 -12.99
C LEU A 47 -7.03 5.09 -13.49
N ALA A 48 -8.30 5.10 -13.05
CA ALA A 48 -9.24 6.17 -13.36
C ALA A 48 -8.75 7.52 -12.83
N PHE A 49 -8.25 7.54 -11.60
CA PHE A 49 -7.72 8.73 -10.94
C PHE A 49 -6.53 9.31 -11.70
N HIS A 50 -5.59 8.45 -12.10
CA HIS A 50 -4.41 8.85 -12.87
C HIS A 50 -4.65 8.92 -14.38
N SER A 51 -5.89 8.74 -14.86
CA SER A 51 -6.21 8.69 -16.30
C SER A 51 -5.79 9.96 -17.04
N LYS A 52 -6.00 11.14 -16.45
CA LYS A 52 -5.52 12.42 -16.98
C LYS A 52 -3.99 12.40 -17.15
N SER A 53 -3.26 12.06 -16.09
CA SER A 53 -1.79 11.95 -16.12
C SER A 53 -1.29 10.96 -17.20
N LEU A 54 -1.96 9.81 -17.34
CA LEU A 54 -1.65 8.80 -18.36
C LEU A 54 -1.94 9.30 -19.79
N LEU A 55 -3.06 10.00 -20.00
CA LEU A 55 -3.41 10.62 -21.28
C LEU A 55 -2.40 11.70 -21.68
N PHE A 56 -1.97 12.51 -20.72
CA PHE A 56 -0.93 13.52 -20.91
C PHE A 56 0.50 12.92 -20.92
N ASN A 57 0.62 11.61 -20.61
CA ASN A 57 1.89 10.88 -20.49
C ASN A 57 2.90 11.62 -19.58
N VAL A 58 2.38 12.28 -18.54
CA VAL A 58 3.17 12.91 -17.48
C VAL A 58 3.78 11.76 -16.70
N THR A 59 5.07 11.57 -16.90
CA THR A 59 5.80 10.47 -16.30
C THR A 59 7.02 11.06 -15.63
N ASN A 60 7.39 10.54 -14.46
CA ASN A 60 8.70 10.75 -13.81
C ASN A 60 9.86 10.23 -14.67
N ASN A 61 9.63 9.95 -15.95
CA ASN A 61 10.49 9.32 -16.91
C ASN A 61 11.80 10.07 -17.11
N LYS A 62 11.88 11.38 -16.88
CA LYS A 62 13.18 12.07 -16.86
C LYS A 62 14.00 11.67 -15.64
N ALA A 63 13.42 11.71 -14.45
CA ALA A 63 14.07 11.29 -13.21
C ALA A 63 14.42 9.78 -13.22
N GLU A 64 13.50 8.93 -13.69
CA GLU A 64 13.75 7.49 -13.86
C GLU A 64 14.81 7.19 -14.94
N GLN A 65 14.78 7.89 -16.08
CA GLN A 65 15.84 7.77 -17.09
C GLN A 65 17.18 8.22 -16.54
N PHE A 66 17.22 9.34 -15.81
CA PHE A 66 18.43 9.84 -15.17
C PHE A 66 18.96 8.85 -14.14
N ASN A 67 18.11 8.37 -13.22
CA ASN A 67 18.45 7.36 -12.23
C ASN A 67 18.92 6.04 -12.88
N GLY A 68 18.36 5.67 -14.03
CA GLY A 68 18.85 4.54 -14.83
C GLY A 68 20.24 4.75 -15.42
N ILE A 69 20.65 5.99 -15.72
CA ILE A 69 22.01 6.34 -16.14
C ILE A 69 22.96 6.36 -14.94
N VAL A 70 22.54 6.95 -13.82
CA VAL A 70 23.28 6.93 -12.55
C VAL A 70 23.58 5.50 -12.16
N ALA A 71 22.59 4.60 -12.16
CA ALA A 71 22.78 3.19 -11.82
C ALA A 71 23.80 2.48 -12.73
N LYS A 72 23.81 2.79 -14.03
CA LYS A 72 24.79 2.23 -14.98
C LYS A 72 26.20 2.73 -14.72
N LEU A 73 26.37 4.02 -14.44
CA LEU A 73 27.69 4.61 -14.16
C LEU A 73 28.21 4.22 -12.78
N VAL A 74 27.32 4.05 -11.80
CA VAL A 74 27.63 3.51 -10.47
C VAL A 74 28.01 2.03 -10.55
N GLY A 75 27.56 1.29 -11.59
CA GLY A 75 27.86 -0.13 -11.78
C GLY A 75 26.92 -1.07 -11.01
N GLY A 76 25.78 -0.56 -10.56
CA GLY A 76 24.85 -1.26 -9.67
C GLY A 76 25.44 -1.57 -8.29
N LYS A 77 24.70 -2.31 -7.45
CA LYS A 77 25.14 -2.74 -6.10
C LYS A 77 26.35 -3.70 -6.10
N ARG A 78 26.75 -4.24 -7.26
CA ARG A 78 27.70 -5.36 -7.35
C ARG A 78 29.16 -4.95 -7.52
N VAL A 79 29.47 -3.67 -7.78
CA VAL A 79 30.86 -3.21 -7.96
C VAL A 79 31.14 -2.02 -7.04
N ASN A 80 31.70 -2.31 -5.86
CA ASN A 80 32.12 -1.27 -4.93
C ASN A 80 33.47 -0.68 -5.37
N PHE A 81 33.41 0.44 -6.09
CA PHE A 81 34.56 1.33 -6.24
C PHE A 81 34.66 2.19 -4.97
N SER A 82 35.20 1.61 -3.91
CA SER A 82 35.32 2.17 -2.55
C SER A 82 36.40 3.26 -2.43
N LEU A 83 36.40 4.22 -3.35
CA LEU A 83 37.25 5.42 -3.28
C LEU A 83 36.41 6.63 -2.88
N LYS A 84 36.99 7.51 -2.05
CA LYS A 84 36.37 8.78 -1.63
C LYS A 84 35.95 9.59 -2.87
N ASN A 85 34.75 10.18 -2.85
CA ASN A 85 34.13 10.90 -3.98
C ASN A 85 33.80 10.08 -5.23
N SER A 86 33.90 8.75 -5.21
CA SER A 86 33.57 7.94 -6.40
C SER A 86 32.10 8.06 -6.81
N TYR A 87 31.17 8.14 -5.85
CA TYR A 87 29.73 8.28 -6.13
C TYR A 87 29.40 9.66 -6.72
N THR A 88 29.89 10.73 -6.12
CA THR A 88 29.62 12.11 -6.56
C THR A 88 30.13 12.34 -7.98
N VAL A 89 31.36 11.91 -8.29
CA VAL A 89 31.93 12.00 -9.64
C VAL A 89 31.11 11.21 -10.67
N ARG A 90 30.57 10.04 -10.29
CA ARG A 90 29.71 9.23 -11.18
C ARG A 90 28.33 9.85 -11.39
N CYS A 91 27.77 10.52 -10.39
CA CYS A 91 26.56 11.32 -10.57
C CYS A 91 26.82 12.52 -11.50
N HIS A 92 27.94 13.23 -11.36
CA HIS A 92 28.31 14.31 -12.29
C HIS A 92 28.50 13.79 -13.72
N ALA A 93 29.13 12.63 -13.91
CA ALA A 93 29.24 11.98 -15.20
C ALA A 93 27.87 11.55 -15.76
N ALA A 94 26.92 11.18 -14.89
CA ALA A 94 25.55 10.86 -15.29
C ALA A 94 24.81 12.09 -15.81
N VAL A 95 24.99 13.24 -15.15
CA VAL A 95 24.41 14.53 -15.56
C VAL A 95 24.91 14.90 -16.96
N ASP A 96 26.22 14.84 -17.17
CA ASP A 96 26.78 15.17 -18.48
C ASP A 96 26.33 14.16 -19.56
N SER A 97 26.27 12.87 -19.24
CA SER A 97 25.74 11.84 -20.17
C SER A 97 24.25 11.98 -20.49
N PHE A 98 23.46 12.51 -19.55
CA PHE A 98 22.03 12.72 -19.73
C PHE A 98 21.75 13.95 -20.61
N ASN A 99 22.50 15.04 -20.38
CA ASN A 99 22.32 16.31 -21.07
C ASN A 99 23.05 16.35 -22.43
N SER A 100 24.21 15.70 -22.52
CA SER A 100 25.09 15.73 -23.69
C SER A 100 24.91 14.49 -24.56
N VAL A 101 24.93 14.68 -25.88
CA VAL A 101 24.85 13.56 -26.85
C VAL A 101 26.20 12.83 -26.98
N ARG A 102 27.30 13.51 -26.66
CA ARG A 102 28.70 13.05 -26.73
C ARG A 102 29.49 13.43 -25.47
N PRO A 103 29.14 12.85 -24.30
CA PRO A 103 29.67 13.31 -23.02
C PRO A 103 31.18 13.10 -22.89
N GLN A 104 31.71 11.95 -23.29
CA GLN A 104 33.13 11.64 -23.11
C GLN A 104 34.00 12.47 -24.05
N TYR A 105 33.54 12.71 -25.28
CA TYR A 105 34.24 13.59 -26.22
C TYR A 105 34.22 15.05 -25.75
N ALA A 106 33.09 15.55 -25.24
CA ALA A 106 32.96 16.91 -24.75
C ALA A 106 33.85 17.18 -23.53
N ILE A 107 33.81 16.28 -22.53
CA ILE A 107 34.67 16.36 -21.34
C ILE A 107 36.15 16.31 -21.72
N TYR A 108 36.53 15.39 -22.61
CA TYR A 108 37.93 15.25 -22.99
C TYR A 108 38.44 16.49 -23.72
N LYS A 109 37.65 17.04 -24.64
CA LYS A 109 38.01 18.23 -25.40
C LYS A 109 38.09 19.47 -24.50
N SER A 110 37.22 19.59 -23.49
CA SER A 110 37.24 20.72 -22.55
C SER A 110 38.42 20.65 -21.57
N LYS A 111 38.79 19.45 -21.11
CA LYS A 111 39.88 19.25 -20.15
C LYS A 111 41.28 19.26 -20.76
N PHE A 112 41.45 18.68 -21.94
CA PHE A 112 42.76 18.50 -22.55
C PHE A 112 43.01 19.39 -23.77
N HIS A 113 42.03 20.24 -24.14
CA HIS A 113 42.08 21.12 -25.33
C HIS A 113 42.46 20.42 -26.65
N ARG A 114 42.33 19.09 -26.69
CA ARG A 114 42.69 18.24 -27.83
C ARG A 114 41.59 17.24 -28.10
N SER A 115 41.51 16.75 -29.34
CA SER A 115 40.51 15.74 -29.68
C SER A 115 40.92 14.39 -29.09
N PRO A 116 39.97 13.64 -28.49
CA PRO A 116 40.26 12.27 -28.05
C PRO A 116 40.51 11.34 -29.22
N GLY A 117 41.17 10.22 -28.93
CA GLY A 117 41.55 9.21 -29.92
C GLY A 117 40.37 8.63 -30.71
N ILE A 118 40.68 8.07 -31.88
CA ILE A 118 39.73 7.57 -32.88
C ILE A 118 38.77 6.53 -32.28
N SER A 119 39.25 5.68 -31.37
CA SER A 119 38.45 4.64 -30.71
C SER A 119 37.26 5.22 -29.93
N LEU A 120 37.49 6.26 -29.12
CA LEU A 120 36.45 6.90 -28.32
C LEU A 120 35.40 7.57 -29.22
N LYS A 121 35.86 8.27 -30.26
CA LYS A 121 35.00 8.90 -31.27
C LYS A 121 34.12 7.87 -31.98
N ARG A 122 34.67 6.71 -32.34
CA ARG A 122 33.93 5.61 -32.99
C ARG A 122 32.86 5.03 -32.07
N LEU A 123 33.19 4.82 -30.79
CA LEU A 123 32.27 4.30 -29.79
C LEU A 123 31.06 5.23 -29.59
N GLU A 124 31.29 6.53 -29.43
CA GLU A 124 30.21 7.50 -29.28
C GLU A 124 29.35 7.63 -30.54
N MET A 125 29.97 7.59 -31.72
CA MET A 125 29.26 7.58 -33.00
C MET A 125 28.37 6.33 -33.16
N ALA A 126 28.82 5.17 -32.69
CA ALA A 126 28.02 3.95 -32.69
C ALA A 126 26.82 4.05 -31.72
N ARG A 127 27.01 4.63 -30.52
CA ARG A 127 25.92 4.90 -29.56
C ARG A 127 24.87 5.86 -30.15
N LEU A 128 25.33 6.90 -30.84
CA LEU A 128 24.50 7.85 -31.59
C LEU A 128 23.63 7.16 -32.64
N LYS A 129 24.23 6.33 -33.51
CA LYS A 129 23.49 5.56 -34.53
C LYS A 129 22.43 4.65 -33.91
N ARG A 130 22.74 3.95 -32.81
CA ARG A 130 21.75 3.13 -32.07
C ARG A 130 20.62 3.95 -31.47
N LYS A 131 20.88 5.17 -30.99
CA LYS A 131 19.85 6.08 -30.47
C LYS A 131 18.94 6.58 -31.60
N GLN A 132 19.50 6.87 -32.77
CA GLN A 132 18.75 7.30 -33.95
C GLN A 132 17.88 6.17 -34.53
N SER A 133 18.39 4.94 -34.65
CA SER A 133 17.59 3.80 -35.13
C SER A 133 16.40 3.50 -34.21
N ARG A 134 16.58 3.57 -32.89
CA ARG A 134 15.49 3.44 -31.91
C ARG A 134 14.43 4.54 -32.01
N LYS A 135 14.79 5.76 -32.43
CA LYS A 135 13.82 6.84 -32.67
C LYS A 135 12.95 6.56 -33.89
N LYS A 136 13.51 5.96 -34.96
CA LYS A 136 12.76 5.62 -36.19
C LYS A 136 11.65 4.59 -35.96
N ILE A 137 11.82 3.69 -34.99
CA ILE A 137 10.84 2.64 -34.65
C ILE A 137 9.64 3.20 -33.85
N ARG A 138 9.79 4.36 -33.19
CA ARG A 138 8.73 4.92 -32.35
C ARG A 138 7.76 5.76 -33.20
N ARG A 139 6.52 5.28 -33.36
CA ARG A 139 5.42 6.08 -33.93
C ARG A 139 5.27 7.40 -33.15
N PRO A 140 5.05 8.55 -33.83
CA PRO A 140 4.82 9.81 -33.14
C PRO A 140 3.50 9.73 -32.38
N LYS A 141 3.57 9.65 -31.05
CA LYS A 141 2.38 9.83 -30.20
C LYS A 141 2.06 11.32 -30.19
N ARG A 142 0.83 11.70 -30.59
CA ARG A 142 0.30 13.05 -30.35
C ARG A 142 0.33 13.28 -28.84
N ARG A 143 1.21 14.17 -28.37
CA ARG A 143 1.23 14.58 -26.97
C ARG A 143 0.36 15.81 -26.85
N LEU A 144 -0.68 15.72 -26.04
CA LEU A 144 -1.31 16.91 -25.50
C LEU A 144 -0.27 17.56 -24.58
N ILE A 145 0.13 18.80 -24.89
CA ILE A 145 1.13 19.53 -24.11
C ILE A 145 0.39 20.18 -22.95
N LEU A 146 0.62 19.70 -21.74
CA LEU A 146 0.28 20.43 -20.52
C LEU A 146 1.54 21.18 -20.06
N ASP A 147 1.39 22.45 -19.73
CA ASP A 147 2.49 23.36 -19.40
C ASP A 147 2.98 23.15 -17.95
N ASP A 148 3.20 21.90 -17.53
CA ASP A 148 3.69 21.58 -16.19
C ASP A 148 5.23 21.53 -16.19
N LYS A 149 5.84 22.71 -16.11
CA LYS A 149 7.30 22.91 -15.98
C LYS A 149 7.89 22.56 -14.61
N VAL A 150 7.08 22.08 -13.66
CA VAL A 150 7.51 21.92 -12.27
C VAL A 150 7.86 20.45 -12.02
N ASP A 151 9.15 20.12 -12.14
CA ASP A 151 9.67 18.82 -11.71
C ASP A 151 9.41 18.63 -10.20
N TYR A 152 8.85 17.48 -9.83
CA TYR A 152 8.62 17.10 -8.44
C TYR A 152 9.97 16.78 -7.77
N GLY A 153 10.55 17.76 -7.09
CA GLY A 153 11.83 17.63 -6.37
C GLY A 153 11.78 16.66 -5.18
N GLU A 154 12.92 16.54 -4.48
CA GLU A 154 13.11 15.61 -3.35
C GLU A 154 12.17 15.86 -2.16
N GLU A 155 11.59 17.06 -2.08
CA GLU A 155 10.55 17.43 -1.11
C GLU A 155 9.23 17.78 -1.80
N CYS A 156 8.62 16.81 -2.48
CA CYS A 156 7.28 16.98 -3.03
C CYS A 156 6.25 17.18 -1.91
N GLN A 157 5.99 18.45 -1.55
CA GLN A 157 4.94 18.86 -0.62
C GLN A 157 3.59 19.09 -1.30
N LYS A 158 3.55 18.98 -2.64
CA LYS A 158 2.31 19.17 -3.39
C LYS A 158 1.38 18.00 -3.09
N PRO A 159 0.17 18.25 -2.57
CA PRO A 159 -0.79 17.18 -2.32
C PRO A 159 -1.16 16.51 -3.65
N ASP A 160 -1.27 15.17 -3.63
CA ASP A 160 -1.60 14.35 -4.81
C ASP A 160 -2.97 14.68 -5.40
N MET A 161 -3.85 15.32 -4.61
CA MET A 161 -5.21 15.67 -4.96
C MET A 161 -5.50 17.12 -4.57
N LEU A 162 -6.45 17.74 -5.27
CA LEU A 162 -7.03 19.01 -4.85
C LEU A 162 -7.76 18.84 -3.52
N LYS A 163 -7.88 19.93 -2.75
CA LYS A 163 -8.49 19.89 -1.41
C LYS A 163 -9.95 19.41 -1.46
N ASP A 164 -10.70 19.88 -2.45
CA ASP A 164 -12.11 19.52 -2.62
C ASP A 164 -12.26 18.03 -2.99
N GLU A 165 -11.42 17.54 -3.90
CA GLU A 165 -11.37 16.12 -4.27
C GLU A 165 -11.00 15.24 -3.06
N TYR A 166 -10.07 15.70 -2.23
CA TYR A 166 -9.69 15.02 -0.99
C TYR A 166 -10.85 14.95 0.02
N GLU A 167 -11.60 16.04 0.20
CA GLU A 167 -12.74 16.06 1.13
C GLU A 167 -13.85 15.11 0.68
N VAL A 168 -14.14 15.05 -0.64
CA VAL A 168 -15.08 14.07 -1.21
C VAL A 168 -14.59 12.64 -0.97
N ALA A 169 -13.33 12.35 -1.28
CA ALA A 169 -12.75 11.02 -1.09
C ALA A 169 -12.74 10.59 0.40
N LYS A 170 -12.45 11.53 1.31
CA LYS A 170 -12.50 11.31 2.76
C LYS A 170 -13.91 10.94 3.21
N ASN A 171 -14.93 11.67 2.76
CA ASN A 171 -16.31 11.41 3.15
C ASN A 171 -16.78 10.04 2.64
N ASN A 172 -16.47 9.69 1.39
CA ASN A 172 -16.75 8.37 0.83
C ASN A 172 -16.06 7.27 1.64
N PHE A 173 -14.82 7.48 2.06
CA PHE A 173 -14.09 6.52 2.89
C PHE A 173 -14.75 6.31 4.25
N LEU A 174 -15.21 7.39 4.91
CA LEU A 174 -15.91 7.29 6.19
C LEU A 174 -17.28 6.60 6.06
N GLN A 175 -18.02 6.87 4.99
CA GLN A 175 -19.29 6.16 4.70
C GLN A 175 -19.06 4.66 4.51
N ASN A 176 -18.05 4.27 3.72
CA ASN A 176 -17.69 2.87 3.55
C ASN A 176 -17.33 2.17 4.87
N LEU A 177 -16.64 2.87 5.79
CA LEU A 177 -16.35 2.33 7.12
C LEU A 177 -17.62 2.16 7.96
N GLN A 178 -18.55 3.10 7.89
CA GLN A 178 -19.82 3.02 8.60
C GLN A 178 -20.67 1.84 8.10
N GLU A 179 -20.72 1.61 6.79
CA GLU A 179 -21.37 0.42 6.23
C GLU A 179 -20.74 -0.88 6.73
N GLN A 180 -19.41 -0.93 6.86
CA GLN A 180 -18.72 -2.10 7.41
C GLN A 180 -19.07 -2.38 8.87
N VAL A 181 -19.39 -1.35 9.66
CA VAL A 181 -19.80 -1.50 11.06
C VAL A 181 -21.18 -2.14 11.17
N ASN A 182 -22.09 -1.84 10.25
CA ASN A 182 -23.41 -2.48 10.21
C ASN A 182 -23.29 -4.01 10.05
N ASN A 183 -22.28 -4.46 9.28
CA ASN A 183 -22.02 -5.88 9.01
C ASN A 183 -20.95 -6.51 9.94
N ARG A 184 -20.65 -5.88 11.08
CA ARG A 184 -19.55 -6.28 11.99
C ARG A 184 -19.53 -7.75 12.42
N GLU A 185 -20.68 -8.41 12.55
CA GLU A 185 -20.75 -9.82 12.97
C GLU A 185 -20.27 -10.75 11.86
N GLU A 186 -20.59 -10.44 10.60
CA GLU A 186 -20.07 -11.17 9.44
C GLU A 186 -18.57 -10.90 9.28
N MET A 187 -18.15 -9.65 9.47
CA MET A 187 -16.75 -9.26 9.43
C MET A 187 -15.89 -9.99 10.48
N GLU A 188 -16.41 -10.18 11.69
CA GLU A 188 -15.73 -10.94 12.74
C GLU A 188 -15.52 -12.39 12.30
N ARG A 189 -16.56 -13.04 11.76
CA ARG A 189 -16.49 -14.43 11.27
C ARG A 189 -15.50 -14.59 10.12
N ASP A 190 -15.53 -13.70 9.13
CA ASP A 190 -14.64 -13.74 7.95
C ASP A 190 -13.17 -13.45 8.30
N THR A 191 -12.91 -12.93 9.50
CA THR A 191 -11.57 -12.53 9.95
C THR A 191 -11.01 -13.36 11.11
N ILE A 192 -11.66 -14.47 11.48
CA ILE A 192 -11.20 -15.37 12.56
C ILE A 192 -9.76 -15.87 12.32
N LEU A 193 -9.37 -16.05 11.07
CA LEU A 193 -8.01 -16.50 10.68
C LEU A 193 -6.94 -15.40 10.82
N GLN A 194 -7.32 -14.19 11.22
CA GLN A 194 -6.42 -13.07 11.54
C GLN A 194 -5.32 -12.85 10.49
N ALA A 195 -4.06 -13.14 10.82
CA ALA A 195 -2.91 -12.89 9.95
C ALA A 195 -2.92 -13.69 8.65
N GLU A 196 -3.63 -14.82 8.60
CA GLU A 196 -3.78 -15.65 7.41
C GLU A 196 -4.92 -15.14 6.50
N SER A 197 -5.81 -14.28 7.01
CA SER A 197 -6.90 -13.69 6.24
C SER A 197 -6.43 -12.42 5.52
N ALA A 198 -6.50 -12.43 4.19
CA ALA A 198 -6.24 -11.25 3.38
C ALA A 198 -7.20 -10.10 3.71
N LEU A 199 -8.47 -10.42 3.99
CA LEU A 199 -9.49 -9.44 4.36
C LEU A 199 -9.15 -8.75 5.68
N TRP A 200 -8.64 -9.50 6.67
CA TRP A 200 -8.16 -8.92 7.93
C TRP A 200 -6.98 -7.97 7.71
N LEU A 201 -6.02 -8.32 6.85
CA LEU A 201 -4.88 -7.45 6.54
C LEU A 201 -5.31 -6.14 5.86
N GLU A 202 -6.29 -6.19 4.96
CA GLU A 202 -6.82 -4.99 4.31
C GLU A 202 -7.54 -4.08 5.30
N LEU A 203 -8.42 -4.63 6.13
CA LEU A 203 -9.14 -3.84 7.15
C LEU A 203 -8.20 -3.22 8.16
N ARG A 204 -7.14 -3.94 8.55
CA ARG A 204 -6.12 -3.46 9.48
C ARG A 204 -5.35 -2.25 8.96
N ARG A 205 -5.28 -2.03 7.63
CA ARG A 205 -4.65 -0.84 7.02
C ARG A 205 -5.59 0.36 7.00
N CYS A 206 -6.89 0.13 7.06
CA CYS A 206 -7.91 1.17 7.05
C CYS A 206 -8.32 1.62 8.45
N LEU A 207 -8.10 0.78 9.47
CA LEU A 207 -8.57 0.97 10.85
C LEU A 207 -7.43 1.21 11.82
N LEU A 208 -7.65 2.07 12.82
CA LEU A 208 -6.69 2.26 13.91
C LEU A 208 -6.72 1.08 14.88
N THR A 209 -5.66 0.27 14.83
CA THR A 209 -5.52 -0.92 15.67
C THR A 209 -5.13 -0.58 17.11
N ALA A 210 -5.52 -1.41 18.08
CA ALA A 210 -5.12 -1.27 19.48
C ALA A 210 -3.59 -1.17 19.68
N SER A 211 -2.80 -1.93 18.91
CA SER A 211 -1.34 -1.87 18.97
C SER A 211 -0.75 -0.51 18.53
N LEU A 212 -1.49 0.25 17.71
CA LEU A 212 -1.10 1.57 17.24
C LEU A 212 -1.69 2.69 18.12
N PHE A 213 -2.86 2.46 18.70
CA PHE A 213 -3.61 3.44 19.49
C PHE A 213 -2.75 4.12 20.57
N GLY A 214 -2.00 3.35 21.35
CA GLY A 214 -1.10 3.90 22.37
C GLY A 214 -0.03 4.85 21.80
N LYS A 215 0.48 4.58 20.59
CA LYS A 215 1.45 5.45 19.91
C LYS A 215 0.79 6.75 19.42
N VAL A 216 -0.47 6.67 18.97
CA VAL A 216 -1.25 7.83 18.55
C VAL A 216 -1.52 8.74 19.74
N CYS A 217 -1.99 8.18 20.87
CA CYS A 217 -2.28 8.96 22.08
C CYS A 217 -1.03 9.63 22.68
N LYS A 218 0.13 8.96 22.63
CA LYS A 218 1.40 9.47 23.16
C LYS A 218 2.12 10.46 22.22
N ARG A 219 1.57 10.72 21.02
CA ARG A 219 2.21 11.60 20.04
C ARG A 219 2.18 13.05 20.52
N ARG A 220 3.34 13.72 20.51
CA ARG A 220 3.43 15.16 20.78
C ARG A 220 2.89 15.95 19.57
N LYS A 221 2.17 17.05 19.83
CA LYS A 221 1.58 17.91 18.77
C LYS A 221 2.62 18.44 17.77
N ASN A 222 3.84 18.69 18.25
CA ASN A 222 4.94 19.28 17.48
C ASN A 222 5.67 18.29 16.56
N ILE A 223 5.41 16.98 16.69
CA ILE A 223 6.04 15.94 15.87
C ILE A 223 5.11 15.57 14.72
N SER A 224 5.63 15.57 13.49
CA SER A 224 4.88 15.16 12.30
C SER A 224 4.25 13.77 12.46
N SER A 225 3.00 13.63 12.03
CA SER A 225 2.29 12.34 12.01
C SER A 225 2.73 11.43 10.86
N ALA A 226 3.47 11.95 9.87
CA ALA A 226 3.83 11.23 8.65
C ALA A 226 4.56 9.89 8.90
N PRO A 227 5.55 9.79 9.82
CA PRO A 227 6.20 8.51 10.11
C PRO A 227 5.25 7.47 10.70
N LEU A 228 4.30 7.92 11.55
CA LEU A 228 3.31 7.04 12.16
C LEU A 228 2.33 6.50 11.11
N VAL A 229 1.85 7.38 10.23
CA VAL A 229 0.98 7.01 9.11
C VAL A 229 1.70 6.06 8.15
N LYS A 230 2.96 6.34 7.80
CA LYS A 230 3.78 5.47 6.96
C LYS A 230 3.95 4.07 7.56
N ASN A 231 4.23 3.98 8.85
CA ASN A 231 4.35 2.70 9.56
C ASN A 231 3.01 1.93 9.61
N HIS A 232 1.89 2.64 9.65
CA HIS A 232 0.56 2.04 9.64
C HIS A 232 0.20 1.47 8.26
N LEU A 233 0.42 2.24 7.19
CA LEU A 233 0.09 1.85 5.81
C LEU A 233 1.03 0.75 5.27
N TYR A 234 2.32 0.84 5.58
CA TYR A 234 3.37 0.00 5.00
C TYR A 234 4.03 -0.93 6.03
N SER A 235 3.26 -1.46 6.98
CA SER A 235 3.77 -2.30 8.07
C SER A 235 4.71 -3.40 7.55
N TYR A 236 5.93 -3.44 8.06
CA TYR A 236 6.95 -4.42 7.72
C TYR A 236 6.75 -5.73 8.50
N SER A 237 7.15 -6.87 7.92
CA SER A 237 7.17 -8.13 8.66
C SER A 237 8.28 -8.10 9.72
N LEU A 238 7.90 -8.32 10.97
CA LEU A 238 8.83 -8.39 12.11
C LEU A 238 9.24 -9.84 12.43
N ASP A 239 9.00 -10.78 11.51
CA ASP A 239 9.22 -12.21 11.72
C ASP A 239 10.69 -12.59 11.88
N HIS A 240 11.61 -11.70 11.48
CA HIS A 240 13.04 -11.87 11.68
C HIS A 240 13.45 -11.74 13.16
N ILE A 241 12.63 -11.09 13.99
CA ILE A 241 12.90 -10.87 15.42
C ILE A 241 12.56 -12.13 16.21
N SER A 242 13.56 -12.72 16.88
CA SER A 242 13.44 -13.97 17.62
C SER A 242 12.36 -13.92 18.70
N SER A 243 12.28 -12.83 19.48
CA SER A 243 11.28 -12.66 20.55
C SER A 243 9.85 -12.66 20.01
N ILE A 244 9.61 -12.04 18.86
CA ILE A 244 8.28 -12.00 18.23
C ILE A 244 7.93 -13.38 17.68
N ARG A 245 8.89 -14.06 17.06
CA ARG A 245 8.70 -15.42 16.56
C ARG A 245 8.34 -16.38 17.70
N HIS A 246 9.09 -16.32 18.79
CA HIS A 246 8.83 -17.10 20.01
C HIS A 246 7.43 -16.83 20.59
N GLY A 247 7.01 -15.55 20.62
CA GLY A 247 5.66 -15.19 21.03
C GLY A 247 4.59 -15.86 20.17
N LYS A 248 4.74 -15.80 18.84
CA LYS A 248 3.79 -16.42 17.89
C LYS A 248 3.74 -17.94 18.00
N THR A 249 4.89 -18.61 18.17
CA THR A 249 4.92 -20.08 18.26
C THR A 249 4.32 -20.59 19.57
N ASN A 250 4.51 -19.84 20.66
CA ASN A 250 4.12 -20.30 21.99
C ASN A 250 2.73 -19.82 22.42
N GLU A 251 2.11 -18.89 21.66
CA GLU A 251 0.75 -18.40 21.93
C GLU A 251 -0.26 -19.54 22.01
N ALA A 252 -0.18 -20.54 21.12
CA ALA A 252 -1.05 -21.71 21.15
C ALA A 252 -0.88 -22.55 22.42
N ILE A 253 0.37 -22.73 22.88
CA ILE A 253 0.68 -23.48 24.10
C ILE A 253 0.13 -22.74 25.32
N ALA A 254 0.32 -21.42 25.38
CA ALA A 254 -0.17 -20.58 26.46
C ALA A 254 -1.70 -20.59 26.56
N ILE A 255 -2.40 -20.58 25.41
CA ILE A 255 -3.86 -20.69 25.38
C ILE A 255 -4.31 -22.03 25.96
N SER A 256 -3.72 -23.16 25.53
CA SER A 256 -4.08 -24.49 26.05
C SER A 256 -3.83 -24.61 27.55
N GLN A 257 -2.75 -24.00 28.06
CA GLN A 257 -2.48 -23.95 29.49
C GLN A 257 -3.55 -23.14 30.25
N LEU A 258 -3.96 -22.00 29.71
CA LEU A 258 -5.00 -21.15 30.29
C LEU A 258 -6.37 -21.85 30.31
N GLU A 259 -6.72 -22.58 29.25
CA GLU A 259 -7.96 -23.38 29.19
C GLU A 259 -8.02 -24.43 30.31
N ASN A 260 -6.88 -25.10 30.54
CA ASN A 260 -6.77 -26.15 31.56
C ASN A 260 -6.82 -25.57 32.98
N GLN A 261 -6.20 -24.42 33.22
CA GLN A 261 -6.17 -23.76 34.53
C GLN A 261 -7.54 -23.19 34.93
N GLU A 262 -8.22 -22.52 34.00
CA GLU A 262 -9.49 -21.85 34.28
C GLU A 262 -10.72 -22.73 34.00
N HIS A 263 -10.53 -23.91 33.41
CA HIS A 263 -11.59 -24.80 32.93
C HIS A 263 -12.60 -24.10 32.00
N ILE A 264 -12.12 -23.20 31.15
CA ILE A 264 -12.91 -22.45 30.17
C ILE A 264 -12.44 -22.81 28.77
N LYS A 265 -13.40 -23.04 27.86
CA LYS A 265 -13.12 -23.22 26.44
C LYS A 265 -12.88 -21.87 25.76
N ILE A 266 -11.67 -21.66 25.28
CA ILE A 266 -11.21 -20.48 24.55
C ILE A 266 -11.43 -20.68 23.06
N ARG A 267 -11.91 -19.64 22.37
CA ARG A 267 -12.07 -19.63 20.92
C ARG A 267 -11.27 -18.49 20.34
N LYS A 268 -10.71 -18.71 19.15
CA LYS A 268 -10.13 -17.62 18.35
C LYS A 268 -11.24 -16.67 17.94
N CYS A 269 -10.91 -15.39 17.92
CA CYS A 269 -11.82 -14.34 17.50
C CYS A 269 -11.22 -13.54 16.35
N GLY A 270 -12.10 -12.99 15.52
CA GLY A 270 -11.73 -12.07 14.45
C GLY A 270 -11.62 -10.62 14.91
N LEU A 271 -11.91 -9.72 13.97
CA LEU A 271 -11.83 -8.27 14.09
C LEU A 271 -13.11 -7.69 14.73
N PHE A 272 -13.02 -7.10 15.92
CA PHE A 272 -14.14 -6.39 16.58
C PHE A 272 -14.17 -4.88 16.36
N ILE A 273 -15.05 -4.39 15.49
CA ILE A 273 -15.24 -2.95 15.23
C ILE A 273 -16.15 -2.32 16.30
N ASP A 274 -15.78 -1.13 16.79
CA ASP A 274 -16.57 -0.35 17.74
C ASP A 274 -17.82 0.24 17.07
N LYS A 275 -18.93 0.35 17.83
CA LYS A 275 -20.19 0.93 17.35
C LYS A 275 -20.16 2.45 17.34
N ASP A 276 -19.52 3.06 18.32
CA ASP A 276 -19.58 4.51 18.53
C ASP A 276 -18.44 5.20 17.76
N PHE A 277 -17.31 4.50 17.62
CA PHE A 277 -16.14 4.97 16.90
C PHE A 277 -15.72 4.01 15.79
N PHE A 278 -16.33 4.15 14.62
CA PHE A 278 -16.16 3.29 13.43
C PHE A 278 -14.71 3.14 12.94
N PHE A 279 -13.82 4.07 13.32
CA PHE A 279 -12.41 4.09 12.94
C PHE A 279 -11.48 3.40 13.95
N PHE A 280 -11.96 3.07 15.15
CA PHE A 280 -11.19 2.35 16.16
C PHE A 280 -11.41 0.84 16.08
N TRP A 281 -10.33 0.11 16.33
CA TRP A 281 -10.35 -1.34 16.39
C TRP A 281 -9.52 -1.91 17.56
N GLY A 282 -10.10 -2.86 18.29
CA GLY A 282 -9.42 -3.62 19.34
C GLY A 282 -9.37 -5.11 19.04
N LEU A 283 -8.17 -5.68 18.97
CA LEU A 283 -7.96 -7.11 19.16
C LEU A 283 -7.57 -7.32 20.64
N HIS A 284 -8.33 -8.16 21.34
CA HIS A 284 -7.95 -8.76 22.61
C HIS A 284 -7.94 -7.85 23.85
N LEU A 285 -9.10 -7.74 24.53
CA LEU A 285 -9.23 -8.04 25.98
C LEU A 285 -10.69 -7.96 26.48
N MET A 286 -11.57 -7.19 25.83
CA MET A 286 -12.93 -6.97 26.35
C MET A 286 -13.91 -8.14 26.14
N ALA A 287 -13.59 -9.14 25.31
CA ALA A 287 -14.50 -10.26 25.02
C ALA A 287 -14.46 -11.40 26.05
N TYR A 288 -13.48 -11.46 26.95
CA TYR A 288 -13.31 -12.59 27.88
C TYR A 288 -14.28 -12.59 29.08
N PHE A 289 -14.98 -11.49 29.34
CA PHE A 289 -15.94 -11.41 30.44
C PHE A 289 -17.40 -11.40 29.95
N LYS A 290 -17.78 -12.31 29.06
CA LYS A 290 -19.19 -12.73 28.99
C LYS A 290 -19.45 -13.74 30.11
N LYS A 291 -19.42 -13.25 31.36
CA LYS A 291 -19.77 -14.01 32.57
C LYS A 291 -21.22 -14.47 32.42
N LYS A 292 -21.43 -15.70 31.93
CA LYS A 292 -22.75 -16.35 31.96
C LYS A 292 -23.05 -16.57 33.44
N LYS A 293 -23.78 -15.62 34.04
CA LYS A 293 -24.22 -15.61 35.44
C LYS A 293 -25.06 -16.88 35.65
N ARG A 294 -24.41 -18.01 36.01
CA ARG A 294 -25.11 -19.15 36.60
C ARG A 294 -25.64 -18.66 37.94
N ARG A 295 -26.92 -18.30 37.98
CA ARG A 295 -27.65 -18.09 39.24
C ARG A 295 -27.53 -19.40 40.03
N ARG A 296 -26.80 -19.38 41.15
CA ARG A 296 -26.91 -20.47 42.14
C ARG A 296 -28.33 -20.40 42.72
N PRO A 297 -29.03 -21.53 42.92
CA PRO A 297 -30.31 -21.51 43.61
C PRO A 297 -30.11 -21.04 45.07
N PRO A 298 -31.11 -20.38 45.67
CA PRO A 298 -31.02 -19.92 47.04
C PRO A 298 -30.97 -21.14 47.98
N ILE A 299 -29.97 -21.15 48.86
CA ILE A 299 -29.87 -22.10 49.96
C ILE A 299 -30.96 -21.73 50.96
N SER A 300 -31.96 -22.59 51.12
CA SER A 300 -32.94 -22.51 52.22
C SER A 300 -32.20 -22.74 53.53
N LYS A 301 -32.13 -21.70 54.36
CA LYS A 301 -31.71 -21.84 55.76
C LYS A 301 -32.87 -22.48 56.53
N ASN A 302 -32.79 -23.79 56.75
CA ASN A 302 -33.56 -24.42 57.81
C ASN A 302 -32.95 -23.98 59.15
N ILE A 303 -33.72 -23.17 59.87
CA ILE A 303 -33.48 -22.84 61.28
C ILE A 303 -33.91 -24.08 62.07
N LEU A 304 -32.94 -24.82 62.61
CA LEU A 304 -33.18 -25.79 63.69
C LEU A 304 -33.28 -25.01 64.99
N GLY A 305 -34.47 -25.01 65.58
CA GLY A 305 -34.69 -24.70 66.99
C GLY A 305 -34.50 -25.95 67.85
N GLY A 306 -34.11 -25.74 69.11
CA GLY A 306 -33.82 -26.76 70.12
C GLY A 306 -32.34 -26.67 70.51
N THR A 307 -31.96 -26.19 71.69
CA THR A 307 -32.60 -26.19 73.01
C THR A 307 -32.24 -24.93 73.79
#